data_AF-A0A3S1GNK5-F1
#
_entry.id   AF-A0A3S1GNK5-F1
#
_cell.length_a   1.000
_cell.length_b   1.000
_cell.length_c   1.000
_cell.angle_alpha   90.00
_cell.angle_beta   90.00
_cell.angle_gamma   90.00
#
_symmetry.space_group_name_H-M   'P 1'
#
loop_
_entity.id
_entity.type
_entity.pdbx_description
1 polymer ?
#
loop_
_entity_poly.entity_id
_entity_poly.type
_entity_poly.pdbx_seq_one_letter_code
_entity_poly.pdbx_strand_id
1 'polypeptide(L)'
;VTVKAASGKEDRYVVFGGFADILPSGCTLLAESAVHVNDIDRADLARRIQDAKEDAADAKDDVARSRAEQFLAQLTTLEGALLPA
;
A
#
# COMPACT_ATOMS: atom_id res chain seq x y z
N VAL A 1 -0.40 -1.55 -8.04
CA VAL A 1 -0.68 -2.25 -9.32
C VAL A 1 -1.48 -1.33 -10.22
N THR A 2 -1.09 -1.22 -11.50
CA THR A 2 -1.78 -0.39 -12.50
C THR A 2 -2.23 -1.26 -13.65
N VAL A 3 -3.52 -1.22 -13.99
CA VAL A 3 -4.12 -1.97 -15.10
C VAL A 3 -4.50 -0.99 -16.21
N LYS A 4 -3.93 -1.16 -17.40
CA LYS A 4 -4.25 -0.37 -18.59
C LYS A 4 -5.04 -1.22 -19.56
N ALA A 5 -6.33 -0.92 -19.72
CA ALA A 5 -7.19 -1.60 -20.67
C ALA A 5 -6.84 -1.18 -22.11
N ALA A 6 -7.16 -2.03 -23.10
CA ALA A 6 -6.95 -1.71 -24.52
C ALA A 6 -7.67 -0.42 -24.98
N SER A 7 -8.74 -0.03 -24.28
CA SER A 7 -9.45 1.24 -24.50
C SER A 7 -8.68 2.47 -24.02
N GLY A 8 -7.54 2.30 -23.36
CA GLY A 8 -6.77 3.37 -22.72
C GLY A 8 -7.21 3.73 -21.29
N LYS A 9 -8.27 3.10 -20.78
CA LYS A 9 -8.69 3.27 -19.38
C LYS A 9 -7.61 2.72 -18.44
N GLU A 10 -7.24 3.51 -17.42
CA GLU A 10 -6.30 3.12 -16.38
C GLU A 10 -7.02 2.96 -15.04
N ASP A 11 -6.88 1.79 -14.41
CA ASP A 11 -7.33 1.52 -13.04
C ASP A 11 -6.11 1.25 -12.14
N ARG A 12 -6.09 1.83 -10.94
CA ARG A 12 -4.97 1.70 -9.99
C ARG A 12 -5.45 1.08 -8.69
N TYR A 13 -4.70 0.09 -8.23
CA TYR A 13 -4.98 -0.66 -7.02
C TYR A 13 -3.75 -0.70 -6.11
N VAL A 14 -3.99 -0.55 -4.82
CA VAL A 14 -3.02 -0.93 -3.79
C VAL A 14 -3.26 -2.38 -3.45
N VAL A 15 -2.21 -3.20 -3.53
CA VAL A 15 -2.28 -4.64 -3.29
C VAL A 15 -1.40 -4.98 -2.10
N PHE A 16 -1.99 -5.66 -1.12
CA PHE A 16 -1.28 -6.17 0.05
C PHE A 16 -1.23 -7.70 -0.06
N GLY A 17 -0.05 -8.22 -0.38
CA GLY A 17 0.18 -9.66 -0.49
C GLY A 17 -0.47 -10.32 -1.71
N GLY A 18 -0.10 -11.59 -1.94
CA GLY A 18 -0.53 -12.39 -3.08
C GLY A 18 0.60 -12.77 -4.04
N PHE A 19 0.22 -13.23 -5.23
CA PHE A 19 1.16 -13.63 -6.28
C PHE A 19 0.62 -13.36 -7.68
N ALA A 20 1.54 -13.18 -8.62
CA ALA A 20 1.25 -13.06 -10.04
C ALA A 20 1.67 -14.36 -10.74
N ASP A 21 0.71 -15.06 -11.33
CA ASP A 21 0.95 -16.21 -12.20
C ASP A 21 1.01 -15.73 -13.66
N ILE A 22 2.17 -15.91 -14.30
CA ILE A 22 2.49 -15.37 -15.62
C ILE A 22 2.69 -16.52 -16.59
N LEU A 23 1.80 -16.64 -17.57
CA LEU A 23 1.80 -17.67 -18.60
C LEU A 23 1.85 -17.03 -20.00
N PRO A 24 2.25 -17.78 -21.05
CA PRO A 24 2.19 -17.27 -22.43
C PRO A 24 0.78 -16.85 -22.87
N SER A 25 -0.26 -17.46 -22.30
CA SER A 25 -1.67 -17.15 -22.58
C SER A 25 -2.19 -15.92 -21.81
N GLY A 26 -1.50 -15.47 -20.76
CA GLY A 26 -1.96 -14.35 -19.94
C GLY A 26 -1.31 -14.27 -18.55
N CYS A 27 -1.69 -13.25 -17.80
CA CYS A 27 -1.24 -13.02 -16.43
C CYS A 27 -2.46 -13.01 -15.50
N THR A 28 -2.41 -13.79 -14.42
CA THR A 28 -3.40 -13.79 -13.35
C THR A 28 -2.76 -13.24 -12.08
N LEU A 29 -3.30 -12.14 -11.56
CA LEU A 29 -2.88 -11.59 -10.26
C LEU A 29 -3.88 -12.03 -9.20
N LEU A 30 -3.43 -12.88 -8.28
CA LEU A 30 -4.20 -13.31 -7.11
C LEU A 30 -3.74 -12.49 -5.91
N ALA A 31 -4.49 -11.45 -5.60
CA ALA A 31 -4.24 -10.59 -4.46
C ALA A 31 -4.95 -11.13 -3.21
N GLU A 32 -4.25 -11.15 -2.07
CA GLU A 32 -4.89 -11.43 -0.77
C GLU A 32 -5.80 -10.26 -0.36
N SER A 33 -5.36 -9.03 -0.64
CA SER A 33 -6.15 -7.81 -0.47
C SER A 33 -5.83 -6.80 -1.57
N ALA A 34 -6.87 -6.18 -2.14
CA ALA A 34 -6.74 -5.13 -3.14
C ALA A 34 -7.78 -4.02 -2.92
N VAL A 35 -7.32 -2.77 -2.88
CA VAL A 35 -8.18 -1.58 -2.73
C VAL A 35 -7.95 -0.64 -3.89
N HIS A 36 -9.02 -0.10 -4.47
CA HIS A 36 -8.90 0.87 -5.55
C HIS A 36 -8.38 2.20 -5.02
N VAL A 37 -7.48 2.87 -5.76
CA VAL A 37 -6.84 4.11 -5.30
C VAL A 37 -7.84 5.23 -4.99
N ASN A 38 -8.97 5.26 -5.71
CA ASN A 38 -10.01 6.26 -5.47
C ASN A 38 -10.77 6.07 -4.15
N ASP A 39 -10.69 4.88 -3.54
CA ASP A 39 -11.38 4.58 -2.28
C ASP A 39 -10.51 4.89 -1.05
N ILE A 40 -9.30 5.41 -1.27
CA ILE A 40 -8.34 5.70 -0.20
C ILE A 40 -8.43 7.15 0.24
N ASP A 41 -8.73 7.36 1.52
CA ASP A 41 -8.67 8.67 2.15
C ASP A 41 -7.21 9.05 2.44
N ARG A 42 -6.69 10.00 1.66
CA ARG A 42 -5.32 10.49 1.79
C ARG A 42 -5.08 11.30 3.06
N ALA A 43 -6.10 11.99 3.56
CA ALA A 43 -5.97 12.77 4.79
C ALA A 43 -5.86 11.84 6.00
N ASP A 44 -6.69 10.79 6.04
CA ASP A 44 -6.58 9.77 7.08
C ASP A 44 -5.26 9.01 7.01
N LEU A 45 -4.77 8.69 5.79
CA LEU A 45 -3.46 8.07 5.61
C LEU A 45 -2.32 8.94 6.15
N ALA A 46 -2.28 10.22 5.78
CA ALA A 46 -1.25 11.15 6.23
C ALA A 46 -1.27 11.31 7.77
N ARG A 47 -2.46 11.37 8.37
CA ARG A 47 -2.62 11.39 9.82
C ARG A 47 -2.05 10.13 10.47
N ARG A 48 -2.40 8.94 9.98
CA ARG A 48 -1.87 7.67 10.50
C ARG A 48 -0.35 7.53 10.35
N ILE A 49 0.22 8.07 9.26
CA ILE A 49 1.68 8.12 9.07
C ILE A 49 2.33 8.97 10.15
N GLN A 50 1.75 10.14 10.44
CA GLN A 50 2.25 11.00 11.50
C GLN A 50 2.14 10.32 12.87
N ASP A 51 0.98 9.75 13.20
CA ASP A 51 0.75 9.02 14.44
C ASP A 51 1.78 7.87 14.60
N ALA A 52 2.01 7.06 13.55
CA ALA A 52 2.97 5.96 13.59
C ALA A 52 4.44 6.42 13.73
N LYS A 53 4.79 7.59 13.21
CA LYS A 53 6.12 8.21 13.41
C LYS A 53 6.32 8.62 14.87
N GLU A 54 5.30 9.25 15.46
CA GLU A 54 5.30 9.64 16.86
C GLU A 54 5.38 8.41 17.77
N ASP A 55 4.58 7.37 17.49
CA ASP A 55 4.60 6.10 18.22
C ASP A 55 5.98 5.41 18.19
N ALA A 56 6.66 5.43 17.03
CA ALA A 56 8.00 4.86 16.91
C ALA A 56 9.05 5.68 17.68
N ALA A 57 8.91 7.00 17.71
CA ALA A 57 9.82 7.91 18.42
C ALA A 57 9.63 7.84 19.95
N ASP A 58 8.40 7.72 20.42
CA ASP A 58 8.02 7.72 21.83
C ASP A 58 8.00 6.32 22.47
N ALA A 59 8.25 5.28 21.67
CA ALA A 59 8.27 3.89 22.13
C ALA A 59 9.27 3.68 23.28
N LYS A 60 8.78 3.09 24.38
CA LYS A 60 9.56 2.84 25.61
C LYS A 60 10.32 1.52 25.60
N ASP A 61 10.02 0.67 24.63
CA ASP A 61 10.67 -0.63 24.45
C ASP A 61 10.83 -0.97 22.97
N ASP A 62 11.78 -1.85 22.68
CA ASP A 62 12.16 -2.21 21.31
C ASP A 62 11.03 -2.94 20.56
N VAL A 63 10.13 -3.63 21.26
CA VAL A 63 9.03 -4.36 20.63
C VAL A 63 7.97 -3.38 20.13
N ALA A 64 7.60 -2.40 20.94
CA ALA A 64 6.70 -1.32 20.57
C ALA A 64 7.27 -0.51 19.40
N ARG A 65 8.56 -0.14 19.47
CA ARG A 65 9.24 0.58 18.37
C ARG A 65 9.21 -0.23 17.08
N SER A 66 9.59 -1.52 17.14
CA SER A 66 9.62 -2.38 15.95
C SER A 66 8.25 -2.51 15.29
N ARG A 67 7.17 -2.61 16.08
CA ARG A 67 5.79 -2.66 15.55
C ARG A 67 5.37 -1.35 14.90
N ALA A 68 5.66 -0.21 15.54
CA ALA A 68 5.35 1.11 15.00
C ALA A 68 6.14 1.37 13.70
N GLU A 69 7.42 1.00 13.65
CA GLU A 69 8.25 1.09 12.44
C GLU A 69 7.72 0.20 11.31
N GLN A 70 7.30 -1.03 11.60
CA GLN A 70 6.68 -1.91 10.62
C GLN A 70 5.38 -1.31 10.06
N PHE A 71 4.54 -0.78 10.93
CA PHE A 71 3.30 -0.16 10.52
C PHE A 71 3.53 1.12 9.69
N LEU A 72 4.47 1.97 10.12
CA LEU A 72 4.90 3.14 9.37
C LEU A 72 5.43 2.77 7.98
N ALA A 73 6.22 1.69 7.87
CA ALA A 73 6.72 1.22 6.59
C ALA A 73 5.60 0.78 5.64
N GLN A 74 4.56 0.11 6.17
CA GLN A 74 3.38 -0.26 5.39
C GLN A 74 2.60 0.97 4.91
N LEU A 75 2.38 1.96 5.79
CA LEU A 75 1.67 3.19 5.44
C LEU A 75 2.44 4.03 4.42
N THR A 76 3.77 4.12 4.55
CA THR A 76 4.63 4.85 3.61
C THR A 76 4.68 4.15 2.24
N THR A 77 4.69 2.82 2.22
CA THR A 77 4.56 2.03 0.97
C THR A 77 3.23 2.33 0.28
N LEU A 78 2.15 2.38 1.06
CA LEU A 78 0.84 2.77 0.58
C LEU A 78 0.84 4.21 0.02
N GLU A 79 1.39 5.18 0.74
CA GLU A 79 1.50 6.57 0.29
C GLU A 79 2.28 6.70 -1.04
N GLY A 80 3.42 6.01 -1.16
CA GLY A 80 4.21 5.99 -2.39
C GLY A 80 3.46 5.42 -3.60
N ALA A 81 2.62 4.39 -3.39
CA ALA A 81 1.78 3.83 -4.44
C ALA A 81 0.70 4.80 -4.96
N LEU A 82 0.37 5.84 -4.19
CA LEU A 82 -0.64 6.84 -4.51
C LEU A 82 -0.06 8.09 -5.20
N LEU A 83 1.25 8.27 -5.21
CA LEU A 83 1.92 9.36 -5.94
C LEU A 83 1.99 9.01 -7.44
N PRO A 84 1.88 9.99 -8.35
CA PRO A 84 2.20 9.77 -9.76
C PRO A 84 3.72 9.56 -9.91
N ALA A 85 4.11 8.53 -10.68
CA ALA A 85 5.50 8.25 -11.03
C ALA A 85 6.03 9.24 -12.08
#